data_AF-A0A8B7QHE5-F1
#
_entry.id   AF-A0A8B7QHE5-F1
#
_cell.length_a   1.000
_cell.length_b   1.000
_cell.length_c   1.000
_cell.angle_alpha   90.00
_cell.angle_beta   90.00
_cell.angle_gamma   90.00
#
_symmetry.space_group_name_H-M   'P 1'
#
loop_
_entity.id
_entity.type
_entity.pdbx_description
1 polymer ?
#
loop_
_entity_poly.entity_id
_entity_poly.type
_entity_poly.pdbx_seq_one_letter_code
_entity_poly.pdbx_strand_id
1 'polypeptide(L)'
;MTYSSKVSAKHTSLRRKLQLEDKMEDQEALAEAEQLQAFHNNMAWMLSMTKEKNGESDNINKYINQKRQMFLIQYALDMKRSEIRRLELLVTEEEAELERAERSLEKDSALFDEFLRENDRNSVQALTAAEKETKAKVEKITEIRDLTTQIMNIKSEISKFEDILQHYKVYKDFLYKLSPKEWLEEQEKKNLALKKAKKVTKVPKENTLFSTNGDKGPGIKGKTGSREGPGPRKPWKVLRVIQAAQILSSTIRLRKGSQHSTSGGLDPKELSSAIPAIPAQEDSDSDGEKLELYFTEPQQLLDVFTELEEQNLSLIQNTQEMEEALEELSFTLKNTQLRMDREVNHLKQCITTLMMSIVKEEETAAELELKARVFHFGEYKGAQEDKVLESLNHKVLDVYQNCVGSQQESNLGTVQMLTIIEQQLDELLENLERVPQVKIEQAEKAKEKERRQRIREEKAKMQKQLQEERLQRARARAQAEVKTKRGRRLVCRSRPPALKSKEEPEHKSLDKDKEEQLFFFT
;
A
#
# COMPACT_ATOMS: atom_id res chain seq x y z
N MET A 1 59.66 -85.98 2.22
CA MET A 1 59.80 -87.44 2.43
C MET A 1 61.28 -87.78 2.67
N THR A 2 61.66 -88.09 3.91
CA THR A 2 63.05 -88.35 4.33
C THR A 2 63.53 -89.75 3.93
N TYR A 3 64.86 -89.93 3.76
CA TYR A 3 65.49 -91.19 3.36
C TYR A 3 65.15 -92.37 4.30
N SER A 4 65.02 -92.10 5.61
CA SER A 4 64.62 -93.08 6.62
C SER A 4 63.21 -93.64 6.40
N SER A 5 62.26 -92.82 5.93
CA SER A 5 60.90 -93.27 5.61
C SER A 5 60.89 -94.20 4.40
N LYS A 6 61.75 -93.95 3.40
CA LYS A 6 61.89 -94.81 2.21
C LYS A 6 62.53 -96.16 2.54
N VAL A 7 63.51 -96.21 3.44
CA VAL A 7 64.16 -97.49 3.86
C VAL A 7 63.21 -98.34 4.70
N SER A 8 62.47 -97.73 5.64
CA SER A 8 61.45 -98.44 6.44
C SER A 8 60.31 -98.99 5.59
N ALA A 9 59.82 -98.21 4.61
CA ALA A 9 58.82 -98.65 3.64
C ALA A 9 59.30 -99.83 2.77
N LYS A 10 60.60 -99.86 2.39
CA LYS A 10 61.19 -100.98 1.66
C LYS A 10 61.32 -102.25 2.52
N HIS A 11 61.74 -102.12 3.78
CA HIS A 11 61.89 -103.27 4.68
C HIS A 11 60.53 -103.87 5.09
N THR A 12 59.51 -103.04 5.24
CA THR A 12 58.12 -103.50 5.45
C THR A 12 57.53 -104.14 4.19
N SER A 13 57.85 -103.63 3.00
CA SER A 13 57.49 -104.27 1.73
C SER A 13 58.15 -105.65 1.55
N LEU A 14 59.44 -105.80 1.87
CA LEU A 14 60.15 -107.08 1.79
C LEU A 14 59.58 -108.11 2.78
N ARG A 15 59.28 -107.70 4.02
CA ARG A 15 58.65 -108.57 5.02
C ARG A 15 57.27 -109.08 4.57
N ARG A 16 56.45 -108.23 3.94
CA ARG A 16 55.16 -108.65 3.38
C ARG A 16 55.32 -109.63 2.22
N LYS A 17 56.36 -109.48 1.40
CA LYS A 17 56.64 -110.42 0.31
C LYS A 17 57.01 -111.81 0.85
N LEU A 18 57.92 -111.89 1.82
CA LEU A 18 58.30 -113.15 2.46
C LEU A 18 57.10 -113.81 3.16
N GLN A 19 56.25 -113.04 3.86
CA GLN A 19 55.02 -113.57 4.45
C GLN A 19 53.98 -114.07 3.44
N LEU A 20 53.99 -113.54 2.21
CA LEU A 20 53.13 -114.06 1.15
C LEU A 20 53.71 -115.33 0.56
N GLU A 21 55.04 -115.42 0.45
CA GLU A 21 55.77 -116.60 -0.03
C GLU A 21 55.63 -117.79 0.92
N ASP A 22 55.88 -117.60 2.23
CA ASP A 22 55.66 -118.63 3.27
C ASP A 22 54.20 -119.17 3.23
N LYS A 23 53.22 -118.27 3.02
CA LYS A 23 51.81 -118.66 2.93
C LYS A 23 51.48 -119.45 1.67
N MET A 24 52.17 -119.18 0.56
CA MET A 24 52.00 -119.98 -0.65
C MET A 24 52.65 -121.36 -0.47
N GLU A 25 53.84 -121.43 0.15
CA GLU A 25 54.51 -122.71 0.47
C GLU A 25 53.66 -123.58 1.41
N ASP A 26 53.05 -122.99 2.45
CA ASP A 26 52.13 -123.69 3.35
C ASP A 26 50.89 -124.23 2.61
N GLN A 27 50.34 -123.45 1.66
CA GLN A 27 49.21 -123.89 0.83
C GLN A 27 49.58 -125.03 -0.11
N GLU A 28 50.78 -124.99 -0.69
CA GLU A 28 51.31 -126.03 -1.57
C GLU A 28 51.57 -127.33 -0.80
N ALA A 29 52.14 -127.24 0.42
CA ALA A 29 52.34 -128.38 1.31
C ALA A 29 51.02 -129.05 1.73
N LEU A 30 49.96 -128.26 1.97
CA LEU A 30 48.62 -128.80 2.26
C LEU A 30 48.03 -129.53 1.04
N ALA A 31 48.20 -128.97 -0.17
CA ALA A 31 47.74 -129.61 -1.40
C ALA A 31 48.47 -130.94 -1.68
N GLU A 32 49.79 -131.00 -1.44
CA GLU A 32 50.55 -132.26 -1.53
C GLU A 32 50.09 -133.29 -0.49
N ALA A 33 49.82 -132.87 0.75
CA ALA A 33 49.32 -133.74 1.80
C ALA A 33 47.95 -134.35 1.44
N GLU A 34 47.04 -133.56 0.86
CA GLU A 34 45.74 -134.06 0.36
C GLU A 34 45.91 -135.06 -0.80
N GLN A 35 46.82 -134.80 -1.75
CA GLN A 35 47.11 -135.75 -2.83
C GLN A 35 47.66 -137.08 -2.29
N LEU A 36 48.58 -137.04 -1.31
CA LEU A 36 49.12 -138.24 -0.66
C LEU A 36 48.03 -139.01 0.10
N GLN A 37 47.11 -138.31 0.77
CA GLN A 37 45.99 -138.94 1.48
C GLN A 37 45.01 -139.60 0.51
N ALA A 38 44.70 -138.96 -0.62
CA ALA A 38 43.89 -139.55 -1.68
C ALA A 38 44.55 -140.80 -2.27
N PHE A 39 45.87 -140.77 -2.49
CA PHE A 39 46.63 -141.94 -2.95
C PHE A 39 46.61 -143.09 -1.94
N HIS A 40 46.80 -142.79 -0.65
CA HIS A 40 46.75 -143.79 0.42
C HIS A 40 45.36 -144.43 0.54
N ASN A 41 44.28 -143.64 0.43
CA ASN A 41 42.91 -144.15 0.44
C ASN A 41 42.63 -145.07 -0.76
N ASN A 42 43.15 -144.74 -1.94
CA ASN A 42 43.02 -145.57 -3.13
C ASN A 42 43.82 -146.89 -3.01
N MET A 43 45.06 -146.83 -2.48
CA MET A 43 45.86 -148.01 -2.15
C MET A 43 45.18 -148.90 -1.10
N ALA A 44 44.61 -148.30 -0.05
CA ALA A 44 43.87 -149.00 0.99
C ALA A 44 42.63 -149.71 0.43
N TRP A 45 41.89 -149.06 -0.47
CA TRP A 45 40.74 -149.65 -1.18
C TRP A 45 41.14 -150.81 -2.12
N MET A 46 42.25 -150.68 -2.85
CA MET A 46 42.81 -151.79 -3.64
C MET A 46 43.27 -152.97 -2.78
N LEU A 47 43.89 -152.70 -1.62
CA LEU A 47 44.34 -153.72 -0.67
C LEU A 47 43.16 -154.45 0.00
N SER A 48 42.07 -153.76 0.31
CA SER A 48 40.84 -154.41 0.82
C SER A 48 40.15 -155.25 -0.26
N MET A 49 40.15 -154.80 -1.52
CA MET A 49 39.59 -155.57 -2.64
C MET A 49 40.37 -156.87 -2.96
N THR A 50 41.63 -156.96 -2.52
CA THR A 50 42.52 -158.10 -2.76
C THR A 50 42.67 -159.04 -1.56
N LYS A 51 42.30 -158.61 -0.34
CA LYS A 51 42.37 -159.42 0.89
C LYS A 51 41.18 -160.37 1.10
N GLU A 52 40.08 -160.24 0.37
CA GLU A 52 38.97 -161.20 0.39
C GLU A 52 38.93 -162.05 -0.89
N LYS A 53 39.80 -163.06 -0.98
CA LYS A 53 39.61 -164.20 -1.90
C LYS A 53 40.02 -165.50 -1.25
N ASN A 54 39.11 -166.06 -0.44
CA ASN A 54 39.15 -167.46 -0.06
C ASN A 54 37.86 -168.15 -0.52
N GLY A 55 38.02 -168.98 -1.56
CA GLY A 55 37.24 -170.19 -1.83
C GLY A 55 35.73 -170.05 -2.04
N GLU A 56 35.31 -169.92 -3.30
CA GLU A 56 34.16 -170.65 -3.87
C GLU A 56 34.15 -170.46 -5.40
N SER A 57 33.97 -171.56 -6.14
CA SER A 57 33.98 -171.59 -7.61
C SER A 57 32.75 -170.89 -8.17
N ASP A 58 32.86 -169.59 -8.45
CA ASP A 58 31.78 -168.79 -9.02
C ASP A 58 31.55 -169.12 -10.51
N ASN A 59 30.36 -169.66 -10.77
CA ASN A 59 29.76 -169.99 -12.07
C ASN A 59 29.92 -168.83 -13.08
N ILE A 60 30.38 -169.15 -14.30
CA ILE A 60 30.71 -168.19 -15.37
C ILE A 60 29.62 -167.12 -15.60
N ASN A 61 28.36 -167.47 -15.37
CA ASN A 61 27.22 -166.57 -15.48
C ASN A 61 27.21 -165.43 -14.43
N LYS A 62 27.67 -165.66 -13.20
CA LYS A 62 27.76 -164.62 -12.15
C LYS A 62 28.86 -163.62 -12.48
N TYR A 63 30.00 -164.10 -12.97
CA TYR A 63 31.08 -163.24 -13.48
C TYR A 63 30.62 -162.40 -14.68
N ILE A 64 29.91 -163.00 -15.64
CA ILE A 64 29.34 -162.28 -16.78
C ILE A 64 28.34 -161.20 -16.30
N ASN A 65 27.47 -161.50 -15.33
CA ASN A 65 26.52 -160.53 -14.79
C ASN A 65 27.20 -159.41 -13.99
N GLN A 66 28.21 -159.69 -13.16
CA GLN A 66 29.00 -158.66 -12.49
C GLN A 66 29.74 -157.78 -13.49
N LYS A 67 30.32 -158.36 -14.55
CA LYS A 67 30.93 -157.58 -15.62
C LYS A 67 29.91 -156.70 -16.35
N ARG A 68 28.70 -157.20 -16.64
CA ARG A 68 27.61 -156.40 -17.22
C ARG A 68 27.18 -155.26 -16.29
N GLN A 69 27.04 -155.50 -14.99
CA GLN A 69 26.73 -154.47 -14.00
C GLN A 69 27.84 -153.42 -13.91
N MET A 70 29.10 -153.85 -13.91
CA MET A 70 30.26 -152.97 -13.97
C MET A 70 30.24 -152.09 -15.22
N PHE A 71 29.99 -152.68 -16.40
CA PHE A 71 29.87 -151.94 -17.66
C PHE A 71 28.69 -150.97 -17.66
N LEU A 72 27.54 -151.34 -17.08
CA LEU A 72 26.37 -150.48 -17.00
C LEU A 72 26.63 -149.27 -16.09
N ILE A 73 27.25 -149.48 -14.92
CA ILE A 73 27.65 -148.39 -14.01
C ILE A 73 28.71 -147.52 -14.68
N GLN A 74 29.71 -148.11 -15.33
CA GLN A 74 30.75 -147.38 -16.05
C GLN A 74 30.14 -146.53 -17.17
N TYR A 75 29.24 -147.11 -17.97
CA TYR A 75 28.51 -146.39 -19.01
C TYR A 75 27.66 -145.25 -18.43
N ALA A 76 26.94 -145.48 -17.33
CA ALA A 76 26.15 -144.44 -16.67
C ALA A 76 27.03 -143.31 -16.10
N LEU A 77 28.18 -143.64 -15.49
CA LEU A 77 29.15 -142.67 -15.02
C LEU A 77 29.75 -141.87 -16.18
N ASP A 78 30.12 -142.52 -17.27
CA ASP A 78 30.69 -141.86 -18.44
C ASP A 78 29.66 -140.95 -19.12
N MET A 79 28.39 -141.38 -19.22
CA MET A 79 27.26 -140.55 -19.68
C MET A 79 27.00 -139.35 -18.76
N LYS A 80 27.06 -139.54 -17.43
CA LYS A 80 26.91 -138.43 -16.48
C LYS A 80 28.10 -137.48 -16.54
N ARG A 81 29.32 -137.98 -16.71
CA ARG A 81 30.54 -137.17 -16.89
C ARG A 81 30.53 -136.41 -18.22
N SER A 82 30.02 -137.01 -19.31
CA SER A 82 29.86 -136.28 -20.57
C SER A 82 28.78 -135.21 -20.46
N GLU A 83 27.69 -135.48 -19.77
CA GLU A 83 26.63 -134.50 -19.52
C GLU A 83 27.06 -133.35 -18.59
N ILE A 84 27.81 -133.65 -17.53
CA ILE A 84 28.42 -132.63 -16.65
C ILE A 84 29.35 -131.74 -17.48
N ARG A 85 30.25 -132.31 -18.29
CA ARG A 85 31.12 -131.54 -19.18
C ARG A 85 30.35 -130.67 -20.16
N ARG A 86 29.22 -131.16 -20.69
CA ARG A 86 28.35 -130.37 -21.58
C ARG A 86 27.72 -129.18 -20.85
N LEU A 87 27.25 -129.38 -19.62
CA LEU A 87 26.69 -128.31 -18.79
C LEU A 87 27.75 -127.31 -18.32
N GLU A 88 28.93 -127.78 -17.94
CA GLU A 88 30.08 -126.93 -17.60
C GLU A 88 30.45 -126.03 -18.78
N LEU A 89 30.53 -126.58 -19.99
CA LEU A 89 30.78 -125.78 -21.20
C LEU A 89 29.70 -124.70 -21.39
N LEU A 90 28.42 -125.08 -21.26
CA LEU A 90 27.31 -124.14 -21.40
C LEU A 90 27.35 -123.04 -20.32
N VAL A 91 27.66 -123.39 -19.07
CA VAL A 91 27.84 -122.41 -17.99
C VAL A 91 28.99 -121.45 -18.33
N THR A 92 30.14 -121.95 -18.80
CA THR A 92 31.27 -121.07 -19.15
C THR A 92 30.94 -120.14 -20.34
N GLU A 93 30.14 -120.61 -21.30
CA GLU A 93 29.70 -119.80 -22.44
C GLU A 93 28.74 -118.70 -22.00
N GLU A 94 27.73 -119.04 -21.18
CA GLU A 94 26.76 -118.09 -20.61
C GLU A 94 27.44 -117.11 -19.63
N GLU A 95 28.38 -117.55 -18.80
CA GLU A 95 29.16 -116.67 -17.92
C GLU A 95 30.00 -115.69 -18.74
N ALA A 96 30.62 -116.13 -19.84
CA ALA A 96 31.36 -115.25 -20.73
C ALA A 96 30.44 -114.25 -21.47
N GLU A 97 29.20 -114.64 -21.79
CA GLU A 97 28.16 -113.75 -22.32
C GLU A 97 27.73 -112.70 -21.29
N LEU A 98 27.44 -113.13 -20.06
CA LEU A 98 27.07 -112.26 -18.97
C LEU A 98 28.18 -111.26 -18.65
N GLU A 99 29.43 -111.71 -18.55
CA GLU A 99 30.57 -110.83 -18.29
C GLU A 99 30.78 -109.82 -19.44
N ARG A 100 30.47 -110.20 -20.69
CA ARG A 100 30.46 -109.25 -21.83
C ARG A 100 29.35 -108.21 -21.67
N ALA A 101 28.15 -108.63 -21.27
CA ALA A 101 27.03 -107.73 -21.02
C ALA A 101 27.31 -106.78 -19.84
N GLU A 102 27.81 -107.28 -18.71
CA GLU A 102 28.19 -106.47 -17.55
C GLU A 102 29.26 -105.43 -17.90
N ARG A 103 30.32 -105.84 -18.60
CA ARG A 103 31.35 -104.90 -19.08
C ARG A 103 30.79 -103.86 -20.05
N SER A 104 29.77 -104.20 -20.84
CA SER A 104 29.12 -103.21 -21.73
C SER A 104 28.27 -102.22 -20.93
N LEU A 105 27.52 -102.69 -19.93
CA LEU A 105 26.70 -101.83 -19.08
C LEU A 105 27.55 -100.91 -18.21
N GLU A 106 28.68 -101.39 -17.70
CA GLU A 106 29.63 -100.57 -16.93
C GLU A 106 30.21 -99.45 -17.80
N LYS A 107 30.55 -99.73 -19.06
CA LYS A 107 31.00 -98.71 -20.03
C LYS A 107 29.90 -97.68 -20.30
N ASP A 108 28.66 -98.12 -20.52
CA ASP A 108 27.53 -97.24 -20.76
C ASP A 108 27.23 -96.35 -19.54
N SER A 109 27.31 -96.91 -18.33
CA SER A 109 27.20 -96.13 -17.08
C SER A 109 28.30 -95.08 -16.98
N ALA A 110 29.55 -95.43 -17.30
CA ALA A 110 30.66 -94.48 -17.28
C ALA A 110 30.48 -93.35 -18.31
N LEU A 111 29.99 -93.68 -19.52
CA LEU A 111 29.67 -92.70 -20.56
C LEU A 111 28.51 -91.78 -20.12
N PHE A 112 27.49 -92.32 -19.46
CA PHE A 112 26.38 -91.54 -18.95
C PHE A 112 26.82 -90.57 -17.85
N ASP A 113 27.64 -91.03 -16.90
CA ASP A 113 28.23 -90.17 -15.88
C ASP A 113 29.11 -89.07 -16.49
N GLU A 114 29.86 -89.38 -17.55
CA GLU A 114 30.63 -88.39 -18.29
C GLU A 114 29.72 -87.37 -18.99
N PHE A 115 28.63 -87.83 -19.62
CA PHE A 115 27.63 -86.97 -20.24
C PHE A 115 26.96 -86.04 -19.23
N LEU A 116 26.57 -86.54 -18.05
CA LEU A 116 25.99 -85.71 -16.98
C LEU A 116 26.99 -84.65 -16.50
N ARG A 117 28.25 -85.05 -16.25
CA ARG A 117 29.29 -84.08 -15.87
C ARG A 117 29.50 -83.01 -16.93
N GLU A 118 29.48 -83.38 -18.20
CA GLU A 118 29.66 -82.42 -19.30
C GLU A 118 28.44 -81.51 -19.47
N ASN A 119 27.23 -82.05 -19.30
CA ASN A 119 26.02 -81.26 -19.31
C ASN A 119 25.99 -80.25 -18.16
N ASP A 120 26.31 -80.69 -16.94
CA ASP A 120 26.40 -79.83 -15.75
C ASP A 120 27.49 -78.77 -15.92
N ARG A 121 28.66 -79.13 -16.47
CA ARG A 121 29.70 -78.15 -16.79
C ARG A 121 29.23 -77.14 -17.81
N ASN A 122 28.57 -77.58 -18.88
CA ASN A 122 28.08 -76.67 -19.92
C ASN A 122 26.96 -75.75 -19.39
N SER A 123 26.04 -76.27 -18.57
CA SER A 123 24.96 -75.48 -17.97
C SER A 123 25.51 -74.43 -17.00
N VAL A 124 26.48 -74.79 -16.16
CA VAL A 124 27.18 -73.86 -15.26
C VAL A 124 27.99 -72.84 -16.07
N GLN A 125 28.66 -73.25 -17.15
CA GLN A 125 29.37 -72.32 -18.03
C GLN A 125 28.40 -71.31 -18.69
N ALA A 126 27.25 -71.76 -19.18
CA ALA A 126 26.23 -70.89 -19.75
C ALA A 126 25.66 -69.92 -18.71
N LEU A 127 25.38 -70.40 -17.49
CA LEU A 127 24.88 -69.57 -16.40
C LEU A 127 25.92 -68.53 -15.98
N THR A 128 27.18 -68.93 -15.78
CA THR A 128 28.25 -68.00 -15.40
C THR A 128 28.55 -66.99 -16.51
N ALA A 129 28.42 -67.36 -17.78
CA ALA A 129 28.51 -66.41 -18.90
C ALA A 129 27.36 -65.38 -18.85
N ALA A 130 26.12 -65.84 -18.66
CA ALA A 130 24.96 -64.95 -18.51
C ALA A 130 25.07 -64.03 -17.28
N GLU A 131 25.56 -64.52 -16.15
CA GLU A 131 25.83 -63.71 -14.96
C GLU A 131 26.90 -62.64 -15.21
N LYS A 132 27.98 -62.99 -15.93
CA LYS A 132 29.01 -62.01 -16.30
C LYS A 132 28.44 -60.92 -17.22
N GLU A 133 27.65 -61.29 -18.22
CA GLU A 133 27.02 -60.33 -19.13
C GLU A 133 25.99 -59.44 -18.40
N THR A 134 25.18 -60.00 -17.52
CA THR A 134 24.21 -59.21 -16.74
C THR A 134 24.92 -58.28 -15.76
N LYS A 135 26.00 -58.73 -15.12
CA LYS A 135 26.85 -57.87 -14.29
C LYS A 135 27.44 -56.72 -15.09
N ALA A 136 28.04 -56.99 -16.25
CA ALA A 136 28.60 -55.97 -17.13
C ALA A 136 27.50 -54.98 -17.59
N LYS A 137 26.30 -55.46 -17.90
CA LYS A 137 25.15 -54.61 -18.24
C LYS A 137 24.76 -53.69 -17.08
N VAL A 138 24.68 -54.22 -15.85
CA VAL A 138 24.35 -53.42 -14.66
C VAL A 138 25.41 -52.35 -14.40
N GLU A 139 26.70 -52.69 -14.52
CA GLU A 139 27.81 -51.73 -14.39
C GLU A 139 27.70 -50.60 -15.43
N LYS A 140 27.34 -50.92 -16.68
CA LYS A 140 27.09 -49.90 -17.72
C LYS A 140 25.84 -49.06 -17.43
N ILE A 141 24.78 -49.64 -16.88
CA ILE A 141 23.60 -48.87 -16.47
C ILE A 141 23.95 -47.89 -15.35
N THR A 142 24.78 -48.28 -14.37
CA THR A 142 25.23 -47.38 -13.31
C THR A 142 26.10 -46.25 -13.86
N GLU A 143 27.04 -46.57 -14.77
CA GLU A 143 27.87 -45.56 -15.44
C GLU A 143 27.04 -44.54 -16.23
N ILE A 144 26.02 -45.01 -16.97
CA ILE A 144 25.08 -44.13 -17.69
C ILE A 144 24.32 -43.22 -16.72
N ARG A 145 23.84 -43.73 -15.58
CA ARG A 145 23.13 -42.93 -14.57
C ARG A 145 24.04 -41.86 -13.96
N ASP A 146 25.28 -42.21 -13.65
CA ASP A 146 26.27 -41.28 -13.12
C ASP A 146 26.58 -40.17 -14.12
N LEU A 147 26.82 -40.53 -15.39
CA LEU A 147 27.03 -39.56 -16.48
C LEU A 147 25.80 -38.68 -16.71
N THR A 148 24.59 -39.23 -16.65
CA THR A 148 23.33 -38.48 -16.79
C THR A 148 23.19 -37.44 -15.68
N THR A 149 23.57 -37.81 -14.46
CA THR A 149 23.57 -36.90 -13.31
C THR A 149 24.59 -35.78 -13.50
N GLN A 150 25.80 -36.10 -13.96
CA GLN A 150 26.82 -35.09 -14.27
C GLN A 150 26.36 -34.12 -15.35
N ILE A 151 25.74 -34.63 -16.42
CA ILE A 151 25.18 -33.79 -17.49
C ILE A 151 24.11 -32.85 -16.93
N MET A 152 23.22 -33.34 -16.06
CA MET A 152 22.18 -32.50 -15.46
C MET A 152 22.78 -31.41 -14.57
N ASN A 153 23.79 -31.75 -13.77
CA ASN A 153 24.49 -30.78 -12.93
C ASN A 153 25.16 -29.68 -13.79
N ILE A 154 25.92 -30.08 -14.81
CA ILE A 154 26.58 -29.13 -15.73
C ILE A 154 25.54 -28.25 -16.44
N LYS A 155 24.44 -28.82 -16.92
CA LYS A 155 23.34 -28.03 -17.52
C LYS A 155 22.76 -27.02 -16.52
N SER A 156 22.55 -27.43 -15.27
CA SER A 156 22.06 -26.53 -14.23
C SER A 156 23.05 -25.40 -13.91
N GLU A 157 24.36 -25.67 -13.97
CA GLU A 157 25.40 -24.65 -13.81
C GLU A 157 25.44 -23.71 -15.02
N ILE A 158 25.34 -24.23 -16.24
CA ILE A 158 25.23 -23.43 -17.46
C ILE A 158 24.04 -22.46 -17.36
N SER A 159 22.85 -22.94 -16.98
CA SER A 159 21.67 -22.07 -16.83
C SER A 159 21.88 -21.00 -15.76
N LYS A 160 22.51 -21.32 -14.62
CA LYS A 160 22.87 -20.30 -13.62
C LYS A 160 23.82 -19.25 -14.18
N PHE A 161 24.82 -19.66 -14.95
CA PHE A 161 25.76 -18.74 -15.58
C PHE A 161 25.11 -17.91 -16.69
N GLU A 162 24.16 -18.48 -17.45
CA GLU A 162 23.35 -17.75 -18.43
C GLU A 162 22.51 -16.66 -17.75
N ASP A 163 21.83 -16.98 -16.65
CA ASP A 163 21.05 -15.99 -15.88
C ASP A 163 21.94 -14.86 -15.35
N ILE A 164 23.10 -15.21 -14.76
CA ILE A 164 24.10 -14.23 -14.29
C ILE A 164 24.60 -13.36 -15.46
N LEU A 165 24.86 -13.96 -16.62
CA LEU A 165 25.29 -13.24 -17.82
C LEU A 165 24.21 -12.27 -18.30
N GLN A 166 22.93 -12.63 -18.25
CA GLN A 166 21.83 -11.71 -18.57
C GLN A 166 21.80 -10.52 -17.62
N HIS A 167 21.97 -10.75 -16.31
CA HIS A 167 22.08 -9.65 -15.35
C HIS A 167 23.27 -8.73 -15.66
N TYR A 168 24.44 -9.29 -15.98
CA TYR A 168 25.60 -8.48 -16.36
C TYR A 168 25.42 -7.74 -17.70
N LYS A 169 24.69 -8.30 -18.67
CA LYS A 169 24.31 -7.59 -19.90
C LYS A 169 23.43 -6.38 -19.58
N VAL A 170 22.41 -6.54 -18.74
CA VAL A 170 21.54 -5.44 -18.30
C VAL A 170 22.34 -4.37 -17.56
N TYR A 171 23.25 -4.76 -16.65
CA TYR A 171 24.12 -3.79 -15.96
C TYR A 171 25.07 -3.07 -16.92
N LYS A 172 25.65 -3.78 -17.89
CA LYS A 172 26.49 -3.18 -18.93
C LYS A 172 25.70 -2.15 -19.75
N ASP A 173 24.50 -2.48 -20.19
CA ASP A 173 23.64 -1.57 -20.96
C ASP A 173 23.24 -0.34 -20.13
N PHE A 174 22.96 -0.53 -18.84
CA PHE A 174 22.69 0.56 -17.90
C PHE A 174 23.89 1.49 -17.74
N LEU A 175 25.09 0.94 -17.53
CA LEU A 175 26.33 1.71 -17.42
C LEU A 175 26.61 2.52 -18.70
N TYR A 176 26.32 1.97 -19.88
CA TYR A 176 26.44 2.73 -21.12
C TYR A 176 25.46 3.89 -21.22
N LYS A 177 24.22 3.75 -20.72
CA LYS A 177 23.26 4.86 -20.69
C LYS A 177 23.70 6.01 -19.78
N LEU A 178 24.41 5.69 -18.70
CA LEU A 178 24.93 6.67 -17.75
C LEU A 178 26.30 7.23 -18.15
N SER A 179 27.01 6.57 -19.06
CA SER A 179 28.31 7.04 -19.54
C SER A 179 28.14 8.34 -20.33
N PRO A 180 29.02 9.34 -20.16
CA PRO A 180 28.96 10.58 -20.92
C PRO A 180 28.98 10.35 -22.44
N LYS A 181 28.11 11.06 -23.16
CA LYS A 181 27.96 10.92 -24.62
C LYS A 181 29.27 11.19 -25.37
N GLU A 182 30.06 12.16 -24.91
CA GLU A 182 31.35 12.51 -25.49
C GLU A 182 32.33 11.32 -25.45
N TRP A 183 32.36 10.59 -24.33
CA TRP A 183 33.20 9.41 -24.17
C TRP A 183 32.70 8.22 -25.01
N LEU A 184 31.38 8.04 -25.11
CA LEU A 184 30.77 7.01 -25.97
C LEU A 184 31.11 7.22 -27.46
N GLU A 185 31.00 8.46 -27.94
CA GLU A 185 31.33 8.82 -29.32
C GLU A 185 32.81 8.63 -29.63
N GLU A 186 33.69 8.92 -28.67
CA GLU A 186 35.12 8.69 -28.81
C GLU A 186 35.44 7.19 -28.88
N GLN A 187 34.79 6.37 -28.06
CA GLN A 187 34.91 4.92 -28.11
C GLN A 187 34.36 4.33 -29.41
N GLU A 188 33.23 4.83 -29.91
CA GLU A 188 32.70 4.41 -31.20
C GLU A 188 33.66 4.75 -32.35
N LYS A 189 34.25 5.96 -32.34
CA LYS A 189 35.29 6.35 -33.31
C LYS A 189 36.53 5.46 -33.23
N LYS A 190 37.00 5.13 -32.01
CA LYS A 190 38.13 4.20 -31.79
C LYS A 190 37.80 2.80 -32.31
N ASN A 191 36.61 2.28 -32.02
CA ASN A 191 36.14 0.98 -32.51
C ASN A 191 35.99 0.95 -34.04
N LEU A 192 35.48 2.03 -34.65
CA LEU A 192 35.40 2.17 -36.10
C LEU A 192 36.79 2.24 -36.74
N ALA A 193 37.74 2.94 -36.13
CA ALA A 193 39.12 3.00 -36.58
C ALA A 193 39.81 1.62 -36.49
N LEU A 194 39.61 0.89 -35.39
CA LEU A 194 40.08 -0.49 -35.20
C LEU A 194 39.45 -1.44 -36.22
N LYS A 195 38.14 -1.36 -36.48
CA LYS A 195 37.47 -2.15 -37.51
C LYS A 195 38.00 -1.83 -38.91
N LYS A 196 38.30 -0.57 -39.20
CA LYS A 196 38.93 -0.14 -40.47
C LYS A 196 40.37 -0.69 -40.56
N ALA A 197 41.18 -0.61 -39.50
CA ALA A 197 42.53 -1.16 -39.47
C ALA A 197 42.56 -2.70 -39.60
N LYS A 198 41.64 -3.41 -38.92
CA LYS A 198 41.46 -4.87 -39.03
C LYS A 198 41.00 -5.30 -40.43
N LYS A 199 40.18 -4.48 -41.11
CA LYS A 199 39.79 -4.71 -42.53
C LYS A 199 40.92 -4.44 -43.52
N VAL A 200 41.79 -3.46 -43.26
CA VAL A 200 42.97 -3.16 -44.10
C VAL A 200 44.06 -4.25 -43.96
N THR A 201 44.12 -4.95 -42.83
CA THR A 201 45.10 -6.02 -42.57
C THR A 201 44.68 -7.38 -43.16
N LYS A 202 43.41 -7.57 -43.53
CA LYS A 202 42.91 -8.79 -44.19
C LYS A 202 42.76 -8.57 -45.71
N VAL A 203 43.88 -8.65 -46.44
CA VAL A 203 43.91 -8.81 -47.91
C VAL A 203 44.47 -10.22 -48.22
N PRO A 204 43.91 -10.94 -49.22
CA PRO A 204 43.73 -12.38 -49.17
C PRO A 204 44.94 -13.19 -49.66
N LYS A 205 45.22 -14.32 -48.99
CA LYS A 205 45.99 -15.42 -49.58
C LYS A 205 45.02 -16.33 -50.33
N GLU A 206 45.20 -16.40 -51.64
CA GLU A 206 44.47 -17.28 -52.55
C GLU A 206 44.71 -18.77 -52.26
N ASN A 207 43.62 -19.53 -52.37
CA ASN A 207 43.46 -20.83 -53.01
C ASN A 207 44.50 -21.95 -52.78
N THR A 208 44.05 -23.03 -52.15
CA THR A 208 44.35 -24.39 -52.61
C THR A 208 43.06 -25.21 -52.52
N LEU A 209 42.60 -25.65 -53.70
CA LEU A 209 41.53 -26.63 -53.89
C LEU A 209 41.83 -27.92 -53.11
N PHE A 210 40.80 -28.60 -52.62
CA PHE A 210 40.50 -29.96 -53.07
C PHE A 210 39.01 -30.26 -52.96
N SER A 211 38.46 -30.60 -54.12
CA SER A 211 37.13 -31.16 -54.37
C SER A 211 37.07 -32.61 -53.88
N THR A 212 35.89 -33.12 -53.49
CA THR A 212 35.22 -34.22 -54.20
C THR A 212 33.86 -34.57 -53.59
N ASN A 213 32.88 -34.60 -54.49
CA ASN A 213 31.82 -35.61 -54.65
C ASN A 213 30.65 -35.64 -53.65
N GLY A 214 29.46 -35.35 -54.20
CA GLY A 214 28.20 -35.75 -53.60
C GLY A 214 27.87 -37.21 -53.86
N ASP A 215 26.84 -37.71 -53.16
CA ASP A 215 25.77 -38.48 -53.79
C ASP A 215 24.55 -38.53 -52.88
N LYS A 216 23.36 -38.55 -53.48
CA LYS A 216 22.08 -38.80 -52.81
C LYS A 216 21.89 -40.31 -52.74
N GLY A 217 21.44 -40.85 -51.60
CA GLY A 217 20.78 -42.16 -51.61
C GLY A 217 20.54 -42.81 -50.25
N PRO A 218 19.50 -43.66 -50.13
CA PRO A 218 18.74 -43.85 -48.90
C PRO A 218 19.06 -45.15 -48.15
N GLY A 219 18.39 -45.36 -47.02
CA GLY A 219 18.76 -46.35 -46.00
C GLY A 219 18.65 -47.82 -46.40
N ILE A 220 19.18 -48.68 -45.53
CA ILE A 220 18.65 -50.02 -45.18
C ILE A 220 19.49 -50.62 -44.02
N LYS A 221 18.76 -51.02 -42.97
CA LYS A 221 18.96 -52.14 -42.03
C LYS A 221 20.34 -52.37 -41.40
N GLY A 222 20.37 -52.19 -40.08
CA GLY A 222 21.37 -52.77 -39.20
C GLY A 222 21.19 -54.28 -39.01
N LYS A 223 22.32 -55.00 -38.96
CA LYS A 223 22.47 -56.29 -38.29
C LYS A 223 23.93 -56.48 -37.88
N THR A 224 24.14 -56.55 -36.56
CA THR A 224 25.12 -57.35 -35.79
C THR A 224 26.52 -57.65 -36.36
N GLY A 225 27.55 -57.39 -35.54
CA GLY A 225 28.85 -58.06 -35.65
C GLY A 225 29.95 -57.44 -34.80
N SER A 226 30.21 -58.06 -33.65
CA SER A 226 31.29 -57.77 -32.70
C SER A 226 32.69 -57.95 -33.29
N ARG A 227 33.66 -57.12 -32.89
CA ARG A 227 35.07 -57.55 -32.76
C ARG A 227 35.81 -56.71 -31.70
N GLU A 228 36.22 -57.40 -30.64
CA GLU A 228 37.16 -56.95 -29.61
C GLU A 228 38.60 -56.88 -30.12
N GLY A 229 39.41 -56.03 -29.47
CA GLY A 229 40.87 -56.15 -29.42
C GLY A 229 41.58 -54.90 -28.87
N PRO A 230 42.69 -55.01 -28.11
CA PRO A 230 42.82 -54.38 -26.79
C PRO A 230 44.06 -53.47 -26.58
N GLY A 231 44.08 -52.67 -25.50
CA GLY A 231 45.32 -52.16 -24.86
C GLY A 231 45.30 -50.69 -24.37
N PRO A 232 46.28 -50.24 -23.53
CA PRO A 232 46.01 -50.03 -22.09
C PRO A 232 46.54 -48.70 -21.46
N ARG A 233 46.18 -48.46 -20.17
CA ARG A 233 46.84 -47.59 -19.13
C ARG A 233 46.62 -46.06 -19.30
N LYS A 234 46.38 -45.20 -18.29
CA LYS A 234 46.54 -45.17 -16.81
C LYS A 234 45.76 -43.94 -16.24
N PRO A 235 45.61 -43.80 -14.90
CA PRO A 235 44.69 -42.86 -14.24
C PRO A 235 45.38 -41.62 -13.63
N TRP A 236 44.71 -40.46 -13.66
CA TRP A 236 45.06 -39.27 -12.85
C TRP A 236 43.89 -38.97 -11.91
N LYS A 237 43.99 -39.39 -10.64
CA LYS A 237 44.44 -38.61 -9.47
C LYS A 237 43.63 -37.33 -9.22
N VAL A 238 42.61 -37.53 -8.38
CA VAL A 238 42.16 -36.69 -7.26
C VAL A 238 43.03 -35.45 -6.99
N LEU A 239 42.39 -34.28 -7.02
CA LEU A 239 42.73 -33.19 -6.10
C LEU A 239 41.43 -32.76 -5.38
N ARG A 240 41.36 -33.11 -4.10
CA ARG A 240 40.41 -32.57 -3.12
C ARG A 240 41.22 -31.61 -2.26
N VAL A 241 40.97 -30.30 -2.36
CA VAL A 241 41.46 -29.27 -1.42
C VAL A 241 40.35 -28.24 -1.27
N ILE A 242 39.54 -28.37 -0.21
CA ILE A 242 39.50 -27.59 1.04
C ILE A 242 38.53 -26.40 0.97
N GLN A 243 37.57 -26.54 1.85
CA GLN A 243 36.54 -25.64 2.35
C GLN A 243 37.18 -24.52 3.19
N ALA A 244 36.72 -23.28 3.06
CA ALA A 244 36.74 -22.31 4.16
C ALA A 244 35.65 -21.23 4.02
N ALA A 245 34.82 -21.16 5.06
CA ALA A 245 34.09 -20.02 5.65
C ALA A 245 33.23 -19.11 4.74
N GLN A 246 31.90 -19.12 4.81
CA GLN A 246 31.02 -18.47 5.82
C GLN A 246 31.27 -16.96 6.00
N ILE A 247 30.28 -16.13 5.64
CA ILE A 247 29.72 -15.04 6.47
C ILE A 247 28.28 -14.77 6.01
N LEU A 248 27.41 -14.54 7.00
CA LEU A 248 25.98 -14.27 6.95
C LEU A 248 25.62 -13.04 6.10
N SER A 249 24.39 -13.00 5.56
CA SER A 249 23.51 -11.82 5.65
C SER A 249 22.05 -12.13 5.30
N SER A 250 21.22 -12.04 6.35
CA SER A 250 19.87 -11.47 6.43
C SER A 250 18.84 -11.73 5.32
N THR A 251 17.88 -12.60 5.68
CA THR A 251 16.54 -12.70 5.11
C THR A 251 15.70 -11.45 5.45
N ILE A 252 15.31 -10.67 4.45
CA ILE A 252 14.17 -9.75 4.56
C ILE A 252 12.96 -10.43 3.93
N ARG A 253 12.02 -10.84 4.79
CA ARG A 253 10.66 -11.20 4.40
C ARG A 253 9.91 -9.91 4.13
N LEU A 254 9.33 -9.74 2.94
CA LEU A 254 8.17 -8.87 2.77
C LEU A 254 7.05 -9.58 2.02
N ARG A 255 5.87 -9.30 2.54
CA ARG A 255 4.63 -10.07 2.54
C ARG A 255 3.80 -9.73 1.31
N LYS A 256 3.32 -10.77 0.63
CA LYS A 256 2.33 -10.72 -0.45
C LYS A 256 1.01 -10.16 0.12
N GLY A 257 0.59 -8.99 -0.37
CA GLY A 257 -0.72 -8.40 -0.14
C GLY A 257 -1.45 -8.25 -1.47
N SER A 258 -2.44 -9.10 -1.69
CA SER A 258 -3.39 -9.06 -2.80
C SER A 258 -4.61 -8.26 -2.34
N GLN A 259 -5.06 -7.25 -3.09
CA GLN A 259 -6.47 -6.85 -3.27
C GLN A 259 -6.69 -5.98 -4.52
N HIS A 260 -7.49 -6.52 -5.45
CA HIS A 260 -8.61 -5.96 -6.23
C HIS A 260 -8.70 -4.48 -6.70
N SER A 261 -8.94 -4.34 -8.03
CA SER A 261 -9.97 -3.52 -8.73
C SER A 261 -9.89 -1.97 -8.63
N THR A 262 -10.12 -1.11 -9.64
CA THR A 262 -10.90 -1.08 -10.90
C THR A 262 -10.43 0.09 -11.80
N SER A 263 -10.73 0.00 -13.10
CA SER A 263 -11.18 1.09 -14.00
C SER A 263 -10.20 2.17 -14.48
N GLY A 264 -10.16 2.34 -15.81
CA GLY A 264 -9.80 3.62 -16.45
C GLY A 264 -9.00 3.46 -17.73
N GLY A 265 -9.66 3.05 -18.81
CA GLY A 265 -9.05 3.11 -20.14
C GLY A 265 -8.95 4.54 -20.63
N LEU A 266 -7.78 4.94 -21.08
CA LEU A 266 -7.54 5.94 -22.12
C LEU A 266 -6.19 5.59 -22.77
N ASP A 267 -6.25 5.13 -24.02
CA ASP A 267 -5.11 5.14 -24.94
C ASP A 267 -4.69 6.60 -25.19
N PRO A 268 -3.37 6.84 -25.31
CA PRO A 268 -2.89 7.72 -26.35
C PRO A 268 -1.90 6.98 -27.22
N LYS A 269 -2.36 6.72 -28.44
CA LYS A 269 -1.54 6.31 -29.57
C LYS A 269 -0.68 7.49 -30.04
N GLU A 270 0.56 7.16 -30.42
CA GLU A 270 1.43 7.90 -31.33
C GLU A 270 1.95 9.28 -30.88
N LEU A 271 3.20 9.31 -30.43
CA LEU A 271 4.30 10.11 -31.02
C LEU A 271 5.58 9.98 -30.17
N SER A 272 6.47 9.06 -30.53
CA SER A 272 7.92 9.32 -30.54
C SER A 272 8.58 8.31 -31.45
N SER A 273 8.74 8.76 -32.68
CA SER A 273 9.58 8.19 -33.72
C SER A 273 11.03 8.04 -33.28
N ALA A 274 11.62 6.93 -33.73
CA ALA A 274 13.04 6.76 -34.02
C ALA A 274 14.02 6.91 -32.83
N ILE A 275 14.22 5.80 -32.11
CA ILE A 275 15.52 5.50 -31.50
C ILE A 275 16.19 4.45 -32.41
N PRO A 276 17.42 4.68 -32.91
CA PRO A 276 18.13 3.69 -33.70
C PRO A 276 18.38 2.45 -32.84
N ALA A 277 17.76 1.34 -33.21
CA ALA A 277 18.17 0.03 -32.73
C ALA A 277 19.63 -0.17 -33.16
N ILE A 278 20.55 -0.12 -32.20
CA ILE A 278 21.93 -0.56 -32.39
C ILE A 278 21.83 -2.04 -32.80
N PRO A 279 22.39 -2.45 -33.96
CA PRO A 279 22.22 -3.79 -34.45
C PRO A 279 22.91 -4.75 -33.47
N ALA A 280 22.12 -5.62 -32.85
CA ALA A 280 22.60 -6.83 -32.21
C ALA A 280 23.23 -7.72 -33.31
N GLN A 281 24.53 -7.54 -33.54
CA GLN A 281 25.35 -8.57 -34.15
C GLN A 281 25.79 -9.51 -33.02
N GLU A 282 25.04 -10.60 -32.87
CA GLU A 282 25.63 -11.84 -32.39
C GLU A 282 26.65 -12.35 -33.44
N ASP A 283 27.65 -13.06 -32.94
CA ASP A 283 28.72 -13.78 -33.66
C ASP A 283 29.99 -12.99 -34.06
N SER A 284 30.96 -12.99 -33.14
CA SER A 284 32.29 -13.55 -33.41
C SER A 284 33.12 -13.56 -32.13
N ASP A 285 33.62 -14.74 -31.77
CA ASP A 285 34.75 -14.93 -30.88
C ASP A 285 35.91 -14.02 -31.32
N SER A 286 35.98 -12.83 -30.73
CA SER A 286 37.14 -11.95 -30.80
C SER A 286 37.75 -11.90 -29.42
N ASP A 287 38.60 -12.88 -29.17
CA ASP A 287 39.58 -12.88 -28.09
C ASP A 287 40.28 -11.50 -28.03
N GLY A 288 40.27 -10.88 -26.85
CA GLY A 288 41.36 -9.97 -26.44
C GLY A 288 41.20 -8.45 -26.48
N GLU A 289 40.02 -7.83 -26.62
CA GLU A 289 39.90 -6.37 -26.42
C GLU A 289 38.81 -6.05 -25.38
N LYS A 290 39.29 -5.83 -24.15
CA LYS A 290 38.54 -5.35 -22.99
C LYS A 290 37.78 -4.07 -23.41
N LEU A 291 36.47 -4.15 -23.60
CA LEU A 291 35.63 -2.97 -23.70
C LEU A 291 35.77 -2.23 -22.36
N GLU A 292 36.61 -1.20 -22.35
CA GLU A 292 36.76 -0.31 -21.20
C GLU A 292 35.39 0.28 -20.89
N LEU A 293 34.95 0.14 -19.64
CA LEU A 293 33.76 0.82 -19.13
C LEU A 293 34.20 2.21 -18.66
N TYR A 294 33.31 3.21 -18.79
CA TYR A 294 33.58 4.55 -18.26
C TYR A 294 33.79 4.51 -16.74
N PHE A 295 32.91 3.78 -16.05
CA PHE A 295 33.00 3.55 -14.61
C PHE A 295 33.94 2.37 -14.33
N THR A 296 35.05 2.65 -13.65
CA THR A 296 36.06 1.66 -13.26
C THR A 296 35.91 1.23 -11.82
N GLU A 297 35.45 2.14 -10.96
CA GLU A 297 35.18 1.89 -9.54
C GLU A 297 33.68 2.10 -9.26
N PRO A 298 33.02 1.22 -8.47
CA PRO A 298 31.60 1.36 -8.13
C PRO A 298 31.27 2.70 -7.46
N GLN A 299 32.22 3.27 -6.72
CA GLN A 299 32.06 4.54 -6.02
C GLN A 299 31.78 5.69 -7.00
N GLN A 300 32.40 5.69 -8.19
CA GLN A 300 32.19 6.73 -9.21
C GLN A 300 30.73 6.84 -9.64
N LEU A 301 30.03 5.71 -9.73
CA LEU A 301 28.61 5.69 -10.07
C LEU A 301 27.75 6.19 -8.90
N LEU A 302 28.10 5.82 -7.67
CA LEU A 302 27.42 6.30 -6.47
C LEU A 302 27.60 7.81 -6.32
N ASP A 303 28.80 8.33 -6.57
CA ASP A 303 29.10 9.76 -6.50
C ASP A 303 28.27 10.55 -7.53
N VAL A 304 28.14 10.04 -8.76
CA VAL A 304 27.24 10.62 -9.79
C VAL A 304 25.78 10.60 -9.33
N PHE A 305 25.33 9.53 -8.68
CA PHE A 305 23.97 9.48 -8.13
C PHE A 305 23.78 10.45 -6.96
N THR A 306 24.76 10.59 -6.08
CA THR A 306 24.68 11.57 -4.99
C THR A 306 24.70 12.99 -5.51
N GLU A 307 25.48 13.28 -6.55
CA GLU A 307 25.48 14.60 -7.20
C GLU A 307 24.13 14.86 -7.90
N LEU A 308 23.58 13.88 -8.61
CA LEU A 308 22.24 14.01 -9.20
C LEU A 308 21.14 14.16 -8.14
N GLU A 309 21.28 13.48 -7.00
CA GLU A 309 20.37 13.62 -5.87
C GLU A 309 20.47 15.03 -5.27
N GLU A 310 21.67 15.53 -5.02
CA GLU A 310 21.91 16.89 -4.54
C GLU A 310 21.39 17.94 -5.53
N GLN A 311 21.64 17.77 -6.82
CA GLN A 311 21.11 18.63 -7.88
C GLN A 311 19.58 18.61 -7.89
N ASN A 312 18.95 17.44 -7.84
CA ASN A 312 17.50 17.32 -7.79
C ASN A 312 16.93 17.96 -6.52
N LEU A 313 17.55 17.76 -5.37
CA LEU A 313 17.15 18.39 -4.11
C LEU A 313 17.28 19.92 -4.19
N SER A 314 18.38 20.43 -4.76
CA SER A 314 18.56 21.88 -4.96
C SER A 314 17.54 22.47 -5.92
N LEU A 315 17.18 21.74 -6.99
CA LEU A 315 16.13 22.15 -7.93
C LEU A 315 14.77 22.19 -7.23
N ILE A 316 14.44 21.16 -6.44
CA ILE A 316 13.20 21.11 -5.67
C ILE A 316 13.14 22.28 -4.68
N GLN A 317 14.22 22.52 -3.95
CA GLN A 317 14.30 23.63 -3.00
C GLN A 317 14.14 24.98 -3.71
N ASN A 318 14.83 25.20 -4.84
CA ASN A 318 14.70 26.42 -5.62
C ASN A 318 13.27 26.62 -6.14
N THR A 319 12.62 25.55 -6.62
CA THR A 319 11.22 25.64 -7.07
C THR A 319 10.28 25.99 -5.93
N GLN A 320 10.52 25.47 -4.73
CA GLN A 320 9.72 25.79 -3.55
C GLN A 320 9.96 27.24 -3.09
N GLU A 321 11.21 27.69 -3.00
CA GLU A 321 11.54 29.07 -2.64
C GLU A 321 10.94 30.08 -3.64
N MET A 322 10.97 29.74 -4.93
CA MET A 322 10.34 30.56 -5.98
C MET A 322 8.81 30.56 -5.89
N GLU A 323 8.20 29.42 -5.56
CA GLU A 323 6.76 29.31 -5.31
C GLU A 323 6.35 30.18 -4.11
N GLU A 324 7.06 30.08 -2.99
CA GLU A 324 6.83 30.92 -1.79
C GLU A 324 6.96 32.41 -2.12
N ALA A 325 8.00 32.82 -2.85
CA ALA A 325 8.17 34.22 -3.27
C ALA A 325 7.03 34.70 -4.19
N LEU A 326 6.53 33.83 -5.06
CA LEU A 326 5.40 34.13 -5.93
C LEU A 326 4.09 34.23 -5.15
N GLU A 327 3.89 33.38 -4.14
CA GLU A 327 2.77 33.45 -3.22
C GLU A 327 2.78 34.76 -2.42
N GLU A 328 3.91 35.15 -1.86
CA GLU A 328 4.09 36.43 -1.17
C GLU A 328 3.81 37.63 -2.08
N LEU A 329 4.33 37.62 -3.32
CA LEU A 329 4.04 38.66 -4.30
C LEU A 329 2.55 38.70 -4.65
N SER A 330 1.91 37.54 -4.84
CA SER A 330 0.49 37.45 -5.12
C SER A 330 -0.36 37.99 -3.95
N PHE A 331 0.08 37.72 -2.71
CA PHE A 331 -0.58 38.18 -1.49
C PHE A 331 -0.45 39.70 -1.36
N THR A 332 0.74 40.26 -1.55
CA THR A 332 0.96 41.72 -1.52
C THR A 332 0.19 42.44 -2.64
N LEU A 333 0.13 41.87 -3.85
CA LEU A 333 -0.69 42.39 -4.94
C LEU A 333 -2.17 42.40 -4.57
N LYS A 334 -2.72 41.30 -4.05
CA LYS A 334 -4.12 41.24 -3.59
C LYS A 334 -4.40 42.27 -2.50
N ASN A 335 -3.50 42.42 -1.53
CA ASN A 335 -3.69 43.34 -0.41
C ASN A 335 -3.63 44.81 -0.85
N THR A 336 -2.72 45.14 -1.78
CA THR A 336 -2.63 46.48 -2.37
C THR A 336 -3.85 46.79 -3.25
N GLN A 337 -4.32 45.83 -4.03
CA GLN A 337 -5.57 45.96 -4.80
C GLN A 337 -6.77 46.23 -3.89
N LEU A 338 -6.94 45.47 -2.81
CA LEU A 338 -8.00 45.71 -1.83
C LEU A 338 -7.91 47.09 -1.18
N ARG A 339 -6.71 47.60 -0.89
CA ARG A 339 -6.53 48.96 -0.36
C ARG A 339 -6.93 50.02 -1.39
N MET A 340 -6.46 49.88 -2.63
CA MET A 340 -6.83 50.80 -3.72
C MET A 340 -8.34 50.78 -3.97
N ASP A 341 -8.99 49.61 -3.95
CA ASP A 341 -10.45 49.51 -4.10
C ASP A 341 -11.19 50.24 -2.98
N ARG A 342 -10.70 50.17 -1.73
CA ARG A 342 -11.26 50.94 -0.60
C ARG A 342 -11.09 52.44 -0.83
N GLU A 343 -9.92 52.90 -1.26
CA GLU A 343 -9.66 54.31 -1.57
C GLU A 343 -10.54 54.81 -2.73
N VAL A 344 -10.66 54.03 -3.80
CA VAL A 344 -11.56 54.34 -4.94
C VAL A 344 -13.00 54.44 -4.47
N ASN A 345 -13.47 53.51 -3.63
CA ASN A 345 -14.82 53.55 -3.09
C ASN A 345 -15.03 54.76 -2.16
N HIS A 346 -14.03 55.10 -1.35
CA HIS A 346 -14.08 56.30 -0.52
C HIS A 346 -14.13 57.58 -1.37
N LEU A 347 -13.29 57.70 -2.41
CA LEU A 347 -13.33 58.82 -3.33
C LEU A 347 -14.68 58.92 -4.05
N LYS A 348 -15.26 57.79 -4.48
CA LYS A 348 -16.63 57.77 -5.03
C LYS A 348 -17.65 58.32 -4.04
N GLN A 349 -17.58 57.92 -2.77
CA GLN A 349 -18.46 58.45 -1.72
C GLN A 349 -18.28 59.97 -1.51
N CYS A 350 -17.04 60.45 -1.51
CA CYS A 350 -16.74 61.88 -1.42
C CYS A 350 -17.31 62.65 -2.62
N ILE A 351 -17.14 62.12 -3.84
CA ILE A 351 -17.73 62.70 -5.05
C ILE A 351 -19.25 62.75 -4.91
N THR A 352 -19.93 61.67 -4.51
CA THR A 352 -21.39 61.68 -4.33
C THR A 352 -21.83 62.69 -3.28
N THR A 353 -21.08 62.83 -2.19
CA THR A 353 -21.39 63.79 -1.11
C THR A 353 -21.23 65.23 -1.61
N LEU A 354 -20.12 65.53 -2.29
CA LEU A 354 -19.88 66.86 -2.88
C LEU A 354 -20.93 67.19 -3.95
N MET A 355 -21.30 66.23 -4.80
CA MET A 355 -22.38 66.42 -5.77
C MET A 355 -23.71 66.76 -5.09
N MET A 356 -24.06 66.05 -4.00
CA MET A 356 -25.27 66.40 -3.22
C MET A 356 -25.19 67.79 -2.59
N SER A 357 -24.02 68.21 -2.09
CA SER A 357 -23.82 69.56 -1.56
C SER A 357 -23.90 70.63 -2.64
N ILE A 358 -23.34 70.40 -3.82
CA ILE A 358 -23.44 71.33 -4.96
C ILE A 358 -24.91 71.51 -5.35
N VAL A 359 -25.67 70.42 -5.50
CA VAL A 359 -27.10 70.51 -5.84
C VAL A 359 -27.87 71.32 -4.79
N LYS A 360 -27.63 71.07 -3.49
CA LYS A 360 -28.24 71.86 -2.41
C LYS A 360 -27.85 73.34 -2.48
N GLU A 361 -26.58 73.63 -2.72
CA GLU A 361 -26.10 75.01 -2.83
C GLU A 361 -26.72 75.72 -4.05
N GLU A 362 -26.81 75.04 -5.20
CA GLU A 362 -27.49 75.52 -6.40
C GLU A 362 -28.99 75.79 -6.14
N GLU A 363 -29.69 74.89 -5.44
CA GLU A 363 -31.07 75.10 -4.99
C GLU A 363 -31.17 76.34 -4.09
N THR A 364 -30.31 76.48 -3.08
CA THR A 364 -30.31 77.67 -2.19
C THR A 364 -29.96 78.95 -2.94
N ALA A 365 -29.04 78.90 -3.90
CA ALA A 365 -28.67 80.03 -4.74
C ALA A 365 -29.84 80.45 -5.63
N ALA A 366 -30.57 79.48 -6.20
CA ALA A 366 -31.79 79.75 -6.97
C ALA A 366 -32.91 80.35 -6.08
N GLU A 367 -33.09 79.85 -4.86
CA GLU A 367 -34.01 80.42 -3.88
C GLU A 367 -33.64 81.86 -3.50
N LEU A 368 -32.36 82.14 -3.25
CA LEU A 368 -31.86 83.47 -2.94
C LEU A 368 -31.98 84.41 -4.13
N GLU A 369 -31.70 83.95 -5.34
CA GLU A 369 -31.89 84.74 -6.56
C GLU A 369 -33.37 85.09 -6.74
N LEU A 370 -34.29 84.14 -6.51
CA LEU A 370 -35.72 84.40 -6.52
C LEU A 370 -36.10 85.45 -5.47
N LYS A 371 -35.64 85.30 -4.22
CA LYS A 371 -35.85 86.29 -3.15
C LYS A 371 -35.31 87.66 -3.57
N ALA A 372 -34.08 87.72 -4.06
CA ALA A 372 -33.46 88.95 -4.54
C ALA A 372 -34.31 89.59 -5.63
N ARG A 373 -34.72 88.87 -6.67
CA ARG A 373 -35.63 89.42 -7.70
C ARG A 373 -36.92 89.96 -7.09
N VAL A 374 -37.58 89.23 -6.18
CA VAL A 374 -38.79 89.70 -5.48
C VAL A 374 -38.53 91.00 -4.72
N PHE A 375 -37.40 91.11 -4.00
CA PHE A 375 -37.00 92.33 -3.28
C PHE A 375 -36.59 93.48 -4.23
N HIS A 376 -36.02 93.20 -5.40
CA HIS A 376 -35.65 94.22 -6.39
C HIS A 376 -36.85 94.76 -7.17
N PHE A 377 -37.94 93.99 -7.32
CA PHE A 377 -39.19 94.44 -7.95
C PHE A 377 -40.09 95.24 -6.99
N GLY A 378 -39.90 95.13 -5.68
CA GLY A 378 -40.45 96.09 -4.73
C GLY A 378 -39.54 97.33 -4.69
N GLU A 379 -40.10 98.54 -4.76
CA GLU A 379 -39.35 99.76 -4.46
C GLU A 379 -38.80 99.65 -3.03
N TYR A 380 -37.57 99.15 -2.88
CA TYR A 380 -36.89 99.06 -1.59
C TYR A 380 -36.63 100.49 -1.10
N LYS A 381 -37.51 100.99 -0.23
CA LYS A 381 -37.37 102.29 0.43
C LYS A 381 -36.35 102.17 1.59
N GLY A 382 -35.17 101.65 1.30
CA GLY A 382 -34.10 101.40 2.27
C GLY A 382 -33.78 102.63 3.11
N ALA A 383 -33.74 103.83 2.49
CA ALA A 383 -33.50 105.07 3.24
C ALA A 383 -34.62 105.45 4.23
N GLN A 384 -35.85 104.96 4.01
CA GLN A 384 -36.97 105.16 4.94
C GLN A 384 -36.95 104.10 6.04
N GLU A 385 -36.66 102.85 5.67
CA GLU A 385 -36.57 101.72 6.60
C GLU A 385 -35.33 101.81 7.50
N ASP A 386 -34.19 102.26 6.99
CA ASP A 386 -32.97 102.51 7.77
C ASP A 386 -33.18 103.64 8.78
N LYS A 387 -33.91 104.71 8.42
CA LYS A 387 -34.31 105.76 9.37
C LYS A 387 -35.24 105.22 10.46
N VAL A 388 -36.18 104.34 10.10
CA VAL A 388 -37.04 103.66 11.08
C VAL A 388 -36.21 102.72 11.95
N LEU A 389 -35.21 102.05 11.39
CA LEU A 389 -34.31 101.14 12.12
C LEU A 389 -33.39 101.90 13.07
N GLU A 390 -32.83 103.03 12.65
CA GLU A 390 -32.07 103.95 13.50
C GLU A 390 -32.95 104.54 14.61
N SER A 391 -34.18 104.94 14.29
CA SER A 391 -35.16 105.41 15.27
C SER A 391 -35.54 104.31 16.25
N LEU A 392 -35.70 103.07 15.78
CA LEU A 392 -35.99 101.93 16.63
C LEU A 392 -34.78 101.61 17.50
N ASN A 393 -33.56 101.64 16.95
CA ASN A 393 -32.33 101.43 17.68
C ASN A 393 -32.18 102.45 18.81
N HIS A 394 -32.44 103.74 18.55
CA HIS A 394 -32.51 104.77 19.59
C HIS A 394 -33.58 104.45 20.64
N LYS A 395 -34.79 104.06 20.23
CA LYS A 395 -35.88 103.73 21.16
C LYS A 395 -35.54 102.52 22.04
N VAL A 396 -34.93 101.50 21.45
CA VAL A 396 -34.48 100.28 22.13
C VAL A 396 -33.35 100.62 23.10
N LEU A 397 -32.40 101.46 22.69
CA LEU A 397 -31.35 102.00 23.56
C LEU A 397 -31.95 102.75 24.76
N ASP A 398 -32.91 103.64 24.52
CA ASP A 398 -33.59 104.39 25.58
C ASP A 398 -34.30 103.44 26.56
N VAL A 399 -35.02 102.42 26.06
CA VAL A 399 -35.69 101.43 26.92
C VAL A 399 -34.67 100.58 27.67
N TYR A 400 -33.60 100.15 27.02
CA TYR A 400 -32.53 99.36 27.63
C TYR A 400 -31.87 100.12 28.80
N GLN A 401 -31.51 101.39 28.58
CA GLN A 401 -30.93 102.25 29.62
C GLN A 401 -31.87 102.44 30.81
N ASN A 402 -33.16 102.62 30.55
CA ASN A 402 -34.16 102.86 31.61
C ASN A 402 -34.56 101.58 32.37
N CYS A 403 -34.58 100.41 31.73
CA CYS A 403 -35.08 99.17 32.32
C CYS A 403 -33.98 98.28 32.94
N VAL A 404 -32.75 98.30 32.41
CA VAL A 404 -31.68 97.35 32.80
C VAL A 404 -30.52 98.04 33.55
N GLY A 405 -30.29 99.32 33.31
CA GLY A 405 -29.25 100.14 33.97
C GLY A 405 -27.92 100.24 33.20
N SER A 406 -27.18 101.32 33.43
CA SER A 406 -26.02 101.81 32.64
C SER A 406 -24.69 101.03 32.78
N GLN A 407 -24.72 99.76 33.17
CA GLN A 407 -23.49 99.02 33.53
C GLN A 407 -22.84 98.25 32.36
N GLN A 408 -23.45 98.19 31.18
CA GLN A 408 -22.91 97.53 29.98
C GLN A 408 -23.07 98.40 28.73
N GLU A 409 -22.27 99.45 28.61
CA GLU A 409 -22.56 100.54 27.67
C GLU A 409 -21.72 100.62 26.38
N SER A 410 -20.98 99.60 25.95
CA SER A 410 -20.11 99.85 24.77
C SER A 410 -20.05 98.88 23.60
N ASN A 411 -20.78 97.75 23.52
CA ASN A 411 -20.78 96.95 22.26
C ASN A 411 -22.04 96.07 21.99
N LEU A 412 -23.21 96.33 22.59
CA LEU A 412 -24.39 95.49 22.34
C LEU A 412 -25.13 95.93 21.06
N GLY A 413 -25.54 94.97 20.22
CA GLY A 413 -26.39 95.24 19.05
C GLY A 413 -27.87 95.39 19.43
N THR A 414 -28.69 96.05 18.59
CA THR A 414 -30.13 96.31 18.86
C THR A 414 -30.93 95.05 19.18
N VAL A 415 -30.67 93.96 18.47
CA VAL A 415 -31.33 92.67 18.72
C VAL A 415 -30.92 92.11 20.07
N GLN A 416 -29.64 92.22 20.45
CA GLN A 416 -29.15 91.77 21.75
C GLN A 416 -29.73 92.61 22.89
N MET A 417 -29.84 93.94 22.71
CA MET A 417 -30.54 94.81 23.67
C MET A 417 -32.00 94.41 23.82
N LEU A 418 -32.69 94.14 22.71
CA LEU A 418 -34.06 93.63 22.73
C LEU A 418 -34.17 92.28 23.42
N THR A 419 -33.26 91.33 23.18
CA THR A 419 -33.25 90.04 23.87
C THR A 419 -33.03 90.20 25.37
N ILE A 420 -32.19 91.13 25.80
CA ILE A 420 -31.99 91.39 27.23
C ILE A 420 -33.22 92.09 27.82
N ILE A 421 -33.83 93.05 27.11
CA ILE A 421 -35.10 93.67 27.52
C ILE A 421 -36.20 92.62 27.62
N GLU A 422 -36.31 91.74 26.63
CA GLU A 422 -37.28 90.64 26.57
C GLU A 422 -37.03 89.67 27.71
N GLN A 423 -35.78 89.28 27.97
CA GLN A 423 -35.44 88.42 29.11
C GLN A 423 -35.74 89.10 30.45
N GLN A 424 -35.49 90.40 30.59
CA GLN A 424 -35.87 91.17 31.78
C GLN A 424 -37.39 91.30 31.91
N LEU A 425 -38.09 91.49 30.80
CA LEU A 425 -39.55 91.54 30.76
C LEU A 425 -40.14 90.18 31.11
N ASP A 426 -39.62 89.10 30.57
CA ASP A 426 -39.99 87.72 30.89
C ASP A 426 -39.68 87.39 32.34
N GLU A 427 -38.52 87.80 32.87
CA GLU A 427 -38.22 87.64 34.29
C GLU A 427 -39.19 88.42 35.17
N LEU A 428 -39.56 89.65 34.79
CA LEU A 428 -40.57 90.44 35.48
C LEU A 428 -41.98 89.85 35.36
N LEU A 429 -42.34 89.29 34.20
CA LEU A 429 -43.61 88.60 33.96
C LEU A 429 -43.68 87.28 34.72
N GLU A 430 -42.61 86.48 34.73
CA GLU A 430 -42.50 85.29 35.57
C GLU A 430 -42.59 85.66 37.05
N ASN A 431 -41.93 86.74 37.47
CA ASN A 431 -42.04 87.24 38.85
C ASN A 431 -43.47 87.67 39.17
N LEU A 432 -44.20 88.24 38.21
CA LEU A 432 -45.62 88.61 38.33
C LEU A 432 -46.53 87.38 38.40
N GLU A 433 -46.29 86.35 37.59
CA GLU A 433 -47.04 85.08 37.62
C GLU A 433 -46.74 84.24 38.87
N ARG A 434 -45.47 84.25 39.32
CA ARG A 434 -45.02 83.56 40.54
C ARG A 434 -45.44 84.30 41.80
N VAL A 435 -46.08 85.48 41.72
CA VAL A 435 -46.63 86.15 42.91
C VAL A 435 -47.57 85.15 43.61
N PRO A 436 -47.25 84.70 44.83
CA PRO A 436 -48.03 83.66 45.47
C PRO A 436 -49.49 84.09 45.61
N GLN A 437 -50.42 83.22 45.21
CA GLN A 437 -51.87 83.47 45.30
C GLN A 437 -52.30 83.93 46.70
N VAL A 438 -51.58 83.45 47.74
CA VAL A 438 -51.75 83.87 49.13
C VAL A 438 -51.54 85.39 49.33
N LYS A 439 -50.54 85.99 48.69
CA LYS A 439 -50.30 87.44 48.76
C LYS A 439 -51.40 88.23 48.03
N ILE A 440 -51.90 87.70 46.92
CA ILE A 440 -53.00 88.31 46.15
C ILE A 440 -54.29 88.28 46.97
N GLU A 441 -54.65 87.12 47.53
CA GLU A 441 -55.83 86.99 48.40
C GLU A 441 -55.73 87.89 49.65
N GLN A 442 -54.55 88.03 50.24
CA GLN A 442 -54.34 88.92 51.38
C GLN A 442 -54.55 90.39 50.98
N ALA A 443 -54.04 90.81 49.82
CA ALA A 443 -54.23 92.16 49.28
C ALA A 443 -55.70 92.43 48.92
N GLU A 444 -56.39 91.48 48.29
CA GLU A 444 -57.82 91.57 47.99
C GLU A 444 -58.67 91.63 49.27
N LYS A 445 -58.41 90.75 50.24
CA LYS A 445 -59.09 90.77 51.55
C LYS A 445 -58.85 92.10 52.27
N ALA A 446 -57.65 92.67 52.19
CA ALA A 446 -57.34 93.97 52.77
C ALA A 446 -58.10 95.11 52.06
N LYS A 447 -58.12 95.13 50.71
CA LYS A 447 -58.84 96.13 49.92
C LYS A 447 -60.36 96.03 50.08
N GLU A 448 -60.92 94.83 50.10
CA GLU A 448 -62.35 94.60 50.33
C GLU A 448 -62.73 94.93 51.79
N LYS A 449 -61.85 94.69 52.77
CA LYS A 449 -62.05 95.15 54.15
C LYS A 449 -62.03 96.68 54.24
N GLU A 450 -61.09 97.35 53.57
CA GLU A 450 -61.03 98.82 53.47
C GLU A 450 -62.32 99.36 52.84
N ARG A 451 -62.77 98.78 51.72
CA ARG A 451 -64.00 99.18 51.03
C ARG A 451 -65.24 99.00 51.91
N ARG A 452 -65.40 97.84 52.55
CA ARG A 452 -66.52 97.59 53.48
C ARG A 452 -66.48 98.54 54.67
N GLN A 453 -65.30 98.89 55.14
CA GLN A 453 -65.12 99.85 56.22
C GLN A 453 -65.51 101.26 55.78
N ARG A 454 -65.06 101.72 54.60
CA ARG A 454 -65.50 103.02 54.03
C ARG A 454 -67.01 103.09 53.86
N ILE A 455 -67.65 102.05 53.30
CA ILE A 455 -69.11 102.02 53.13
C ILE A 455 -69.84 102.04 54.48
N ARG A 456 -69.34 101.31 55.50
CA ARG A 456 -69.91 101.34 56.85
C ARG A 456 -69.74 102.71 57.52
N GLU A 457 -68.57 103.31 57.40
CA GLU A 457 -68.28 104.65 57.92
C GLU A 457 -69.12 105.72 57.22
N GLU A 458 -69.30 105.64 55.90
CA GLU A 458 -70.18 106.52 55.14
C GLU A 458 -71.65 106.35 55.55
N LYS A 459 -72.16 105.12 55.66
CA LYS A 459 -73.53 104.87 56.14
C LYS A 459 -73.74 105.35 57.58
N ALA A 460 -72.77 105.13 58.46
CA ALA A 460 -72.81 105.61 59.85
C ALA A 460 -72.76 107.14 59.91
N LYS A 461 -71.93 107.79 59.08
CA LYS A 461 -71.90 109.25 58.92
C LYS A 461 -73.24 109.78 58.42
N MET A 462 -73.82 109.17 57.38
CA MET A 462 -75.13 109.57 56.86
C MET A 462 -76.23 109.40 57.92
N GLN A 463 -76.27 108.30 58.66
CA GLN A 463 -77.23 108.11 59.75
C GLN A 463 -77.01 109.12 60.89
N LYS A 464 -75.76 109.41 61.25
CA LYS A 464 -75.41 110.40 62.27
C LYS A 464 -75.81 111.80 61.83
N GLN A 465 -75.57 112.18 60.57
CA GLN A 465 -76.03 113.45 60.00
C GLN A 465 -77.55 113.55 60.02
N LEU A 466 -78.26 112.48 59.64
CA LEU A 466 -79.73 112.47 59.64
C LEU A 466 -80.30 112.52 61.07
N GLN A 467 -79.65 111.88 62.05
CA GLN A 467 -79.96 112.03 63.46
C GLN A 467 -79.66 113.44 63.96
N GLU A 468 -78.49 113.99 63.64
CA GLU A 468 -78.07 115.34 64.02
C GLU A 468 -78.99 116.39 63.41
N GLU A 469 -79.39 116.25 62.15
CA GLU A 469 -80.35 117.13 61.47
C GLU A 469 -81.73 117.03 62.10
N ARG A 470 -82.17 115.83 62.52
CA ARG A 470 -83.41 115.66 63.31
C ARG A 470 -83.31 116.35 64.67
N LEU A 471 -82.17 116.20 65.34
CA LEU A 471 -81.91 116.79 66.66
C LEU A 471 -81.76 118.32 66.57
N GLN A 472 -81.14 118.84 65.51
CA GLN A 472 -81.06 120.26 65.18
C GLN A 472 -82.44 120.80 64.80
N ARG A 473 -83.24 120.12 63.97
CA ARG A 473 -84.64 120.53 63.71
C ARG A 473 -85.50 120.51 64.96
N ALA A 474 -85.27 119.57 65.88
CA ALA A 474 -85.95 119.53 67.17
C ALA A 474 -85.51 120.69 68.06
N ARG A 475 -84.20 120.96 68.17
CA ARG A 475 -83.64 122.10 68.90
C ARG A 475 -84.09 123.43 68.32
N ALA A 476 -84.07 123.60 67.00
CA ALA A 476 -84.58 124.79 66.31
C ALA A 476 -86.08 124.96 66.52
N ARG A 477 -86.87 123.88 66.56
CA ARG A 477 -88.30 123.95 66.93
C ARG A 477 -88.52 124.32 68.40
N ALA A 478 -87.64 123.88 69.31
CA ALA A 478 -87.72 124.21 70.73
C ALA A 478 -87.24 125.64 71.05
N GLN A 479 -86.19 126.10 70.36
CA GLN A 479 -85.62 127.45 70.47
C GLN A 479 -86.36 128.47 69.62
N ALA A 480 -87.10 128.04 68.59
CA ALA A 480 -88.01 128.90 67.87
C ALA A 480 -89.04 129.42 68.85
N GLU A 481 -88.80 130.67 69.26
CA GLU A 481 -89.63 131.51 70.09
C GLU A 481 -91.10 131.21 69.77
N VAL A 482 -91.82 130.73 70.79
CA VAL A 482 -93.23 130.35 70.68
C VAL A 482 -94.02 131.62 70.39
N LYS A 483 -94.10 131.99 69.11
CA LYS A 483 -94.83 133.16 68.64
C LYS A 483 -96.31 132.83 68.65
N THR A 484 -96.93 133.07 69.79
CA THR A 484 -98.38 132.98 70.04
C THR A 484 -99.10 133.97 69.13
N LYS A 485 -99.81 133.45 68.13
CA LYS A 485 -100.56 134.28 67.19
C LYS A 485 -101.80 134.82 67.89
N ARG A 486 -101.78 136.12 68.22
CA ARG A 486 -102.95 136.86 68.72
C ARG A 486 -103.94 137.01 67.56
N GLY A 487 -105.09 136.33 67.60
CA GLY A 487 -106.20 136.57 66.68
C GLY A 487 -106.42 135.51 65.57
N ARG A 488 -107.69 135.30 65.19
CA ARG A 488 -108.21 134.21 64.34
C ARG A 488 -107.62 134.22 62.94
N ARG A 489 -107.09 133.06 62.53
CA ARG A 489 -106.71 132.78 61.14
C ARG A 489 -107.86 132.07 60.44
N LEU A 490 -108.27 132.64 59.32
CA LEU A 490 -109.47 132.31 58.55
C LEU A 490 -109.34 130.94 57.87
N VAL A 491 -110.40 130.14 57.90
CA VAL A 491 -110.56 128.98 57.03
C VAL A 491 -111.24 129.48 55.76
N CYS A 492 -110.42 129.68 54.75
CA CYS A 492 -110.89 129.78 53.38
C CYS A 492 -110.52 128.52 52.62
N ARG A 493 -111.47 128.10 51.77
CA ARG A 493 -111.50 126.91 50.93
C ARG A 493 -111.20 127.27 49.49
N SER A 494 -110.52 126.33 48.87
CA SER A 494 -109.83 126.42 47.60
C SER A 494 -109.54 124.99 47.16
N ARG A 495 -109.12 124.79 45.94
CA ARG A 495 -109.61 125.32 44.68
C ARG A 495 -108.95 124.42 43.64
N PRO A 496 -109.54 124.39 42.44
CA PRO A 496 -109.10 123.56 41.35
C PRO A 496 -107.63 123.83 41.00
N PRO A 497 -106.92 122.80 40.54
CA PRO A 497 -105.54 122.88 40.08
C PRO A 497 -105.36 123.92 38.96
N ALA A 498 -104.38 124.81 39.08
CA ALA A 498 -103.72 125.44 37.94
C ALA A 498 -102.54 124.52 37.58
N LEU A 499 -102.49 123.99 36.36
CA LEU A 499 -101.76 124.64 35.27
C LEU A 499 -100.44 125.23 35.76
N LYS A 500 -99.39 124.42 35.68
CA LYS A 500 -98.26 124.73 34.81
C LYS A 500 -97.38 123.49 34.72
N SER A 501 -97.03 123.21 33.47
CA SER A 501 -95.84 122.48 33.02
C SER A 501 -95.47 121.33 33.94
N LYS A 502 -95.85 120.08 33.63
CA LYS A 502 -95.14 119.36 32.57
C LYS A 502 -93.72 119.92 32.36
N GLU A 503 -92.88 119.77 33.37
CA GLU A 503 -91.58 119.15 33.12
C GLU A 503 -91.86 117.67 32.92
N GLU A 504 -92.26 117.36 31.69
CA GLU A 504 -92.30 116.01 31.15
C GLU A 504 -91.75 116.07 29.73
N PRO A 505 -90.96 115.07 29.34
CA PRO A 505 -89.88 114.47 30.10
C PRO A 505 -88.54 114.94 29.49
N GLU A 506 -87.48 114.95 30.29
CA GLU A 506 -86.16 114.66 29.74
C GLU A 506 -86.23 113.24 29.17
N HIS A 507 -86.71 113.15 27.93
CA HIS A 507 -86.49 111.97 27.11
C HIS A 507 -85.01 112.00 26.80
N LYS A 508 -84.29 111.19 27.58
CA LYS A 508 -82.94 110.76 27.32
C LYS A 508 -82.75 110.67 25.82
N SER A 509 -81.82 111.46 25.33
CA SER A 509 -81.02 111.12 24.17
C SER A 509 -80.67 109.64 24.24
N LEU A 510 -81.40 108.82 23.51
CA LEU A 510 -80.93 107.50 23.14
C LEU A 510 -80.34 107.65 21.76
N ASP A 511 -79.02 107.82 21.82
CA ASP A 511 -78.02 107.35 20.86
C ASP A 511 -78.62 106.56 19.70
N LYS A 512 -78.73 107.23 18.54
CA LYS A 512 -78.65 106.57 17.23
C LYS A 512 -77.37 105.73 17.12
N ASP A 513 -76.37 105.99 17.94
CA ASP A 513 -75.08 105.30 17.97
C ASP A 513 -75.13 103.90 18.62
N LYS A 514 -76.22 103.53 19.33
CA LYS A 514 -76.36 102.19 19.95
C LYS A 514 -77.13 101.18 19.09
N GLU A 515 -77.92 101.63 18.11
CA GLU A 515 -78.53 100.72 17.11
C GLU A 515 -77.51 100.36 16.00
N GLU A 516 -76.58 101.27 15.66
CA GLU A 516 -75.54 100.99 14.67
C GLU A 516 -74.40 100.11 15.21
N GLN A 517 -74.09 100.15 16.52
CA GLN A 517 -73.07 99.28 17.14
C GLN A 517 -73.51 97.81 17.29
N LEU A 518 -74.82 97.52 17.40
CA LEU A 518 -75.32 96.14 17.39
C LEU A 518 -75.48 95.58 15.96
N PHE A 519 -75.48 96.42 14.93
CA PHE A 519 -75.52 95.98 13.53
C PHE A 519 -74.11 95.76 12.93
N PHE A 520 -73.07 96.40 13.46
CA PHE A 520 -71.70 96.29 12.93
C PHE A 520 -70.68 95.55 13.81
N PHE A 521 -70.95 95.26 15.09
CA PHE A 521 -70.05 94.44 15.94
C PHE A 521 -70.78 93.57 16.97
N THR A 522 -71.65 92.68 16.49
CA THR A 522 -71.92 91.39 17.17
C THR A 522 -71.57 90.25 16.24
#